data_AF-A0A2V7JAM8-F1
#
_entry.id   AF-A0A2V7JAM8-F1
#
_cell.length_a   1.000
_cell.length_b   1.000
_cell.length_c   1.000
_cell.angle_alpha   90.00
_cell.angle_beta   90.00
_cell.angle_gamma   90.00
#
_symmetry.space_group_name_H-M   'P 1'
#
loop_
_entity.id
_entity.type
_entity.pdbx_description
1 polymer ?
#
loop_
_entity_poly.entity_id
_entity_poly.type
_entity_poly.pdbx_seq_one_letter_code
_entity_poly.pdbx_strand_id
1 'polypeptide(L)'
;EALFDRVETVILTSATLAAGGEFTFLEERLGLSLPPSRVTIREILPSPFDFGAQCVFGIPTDIPEPRDDESGHGAAVARVLLELAHASDGGIFALFTSHGQLRRTAGPAGAR
;
A
#
# COMPACT_ATOMS: atom_id res chain seq x y z
N GLU A 1 -5.84 20.79 24.27
CA GLU A 1 -6.53 19.58 24.76
C GLU A 1 -6.36 18.49 23.72
N ALA A 2 -5.79 17.32 24.08
CA ALA A 2 -5.59 16.23 23.13
C ALA A 2 -6.88 15.43 22.97
N LEU A 3 -7.10 14.83 21.79
CA LEU A 3 -8.31 14.04 21.49
C LEU A 3 -8.59 12.96 22.55
N PHE A 4 -7.54 12.28 23.02
CA PHE A 4 -7.62 11.18 23.99
C PHE A 4 -7.91 11.63 25.43
N ASP A 5 -7.87 12.94 25.73
CA ASP A 5 -8.21 13.47 27.06
C ASP A 5 -9.71 13.72 27.22
N ARG A 6 -10.46 13.75 26.11
CA ARG A 6 -11.87 14.17 26.08
C ARG A 6 -12.85 13.02 26.34
N VAL A 7 -12.36 11.79 26.40
CA VAL A 7 -13.15 10.57 26.51
C VAL A 7 -12.48 9.58 27.45
N GLU A 8 -13.28 8.79 28.16
CA GLU A 8 -12.79 7.82 29.13
C GLU A 8 -12.10 6.62 28.48
N THR A 9 -12.59 6.18 27.31
CA THR A 9 -12.07 5.00 26.61
C THR A 9 -12.07 5.23 25.11
N VAL A 10 -11.00 4.78 24.44
CA VAL A 10 -10.85 4.83 22.98
C VAL A 10 -10.42 3.48 22.45
N ILE A 11 -11.05 3.04 21.36
CA ILE A 11 -10.65 1.86 20.60
C ILE A 11 -10.14 2.35 19.25
N LEU A 12 -8.87 2.08 18.96
CA LEU A 12 -8.29 2.25 17.63
C LEU A 12 -8.33 0.92 16.90
N THR A 13 -9.08 0.85 15.81
CA THR A 13 -9.20 -0.37 15.00
C THR A 13 -9.04 -0.05 13.52
N SER A 14 -8.22 -0.83 12.83
CA SER A 14 -8.07 -0.85 11.38
C SER A 14 -7.22 -2.06 10.99
N ALA A 15 -7.35 -2.52 9.74
CA ALA A 15 -6.57 -3.62 9.19
C ALA A 15 -5.06 -3.30 9.05
N THR A 16 -4.66 -2.03 9.15
CA THR A 16 -3.28 -1.58 8.85
C THR A 16 -2.69 -0.68 9.94
N LEU A 17 -3.10 -0.86 11.21
CA LEU A 17 -2.52 -0.09 12.32
C LEU A 17 -1.12 -0.56 12.70
N ALA A 18 -0.88 -1.87 12.71
CA ALA A 18 0.41 -2.45 13.00
C ALA A 18 1.31 -2.41 11.76
N ALA A 19 2.60 -2.14 11.98
CA ALA A 19 3.63 -2.21 10.97
C ALA A 19 4.72 -3.17 11.45
N GLY A 20 5.09 -4.15 10.61
CA GLY A 20 6.09 -5.15 11.00
C GLY A 20 5.71 -6.01 12.21
N GLY A 21 4.41 -6.16 12.50
CA GLY A 21 3.92 -6.91 13.67
C GLY A 21 3.87 -6.11 14.97
N GLU A 22 4.10 -4.79 14.93
CA GLU A 22 4.17 -3.95 16.13
C GLU A 22 3.37 -2.64 15.95
N PHE A 23 2.96 -2.02 17.07
CA PHE A 23 2.23 -0.74 17.09
C PHE A 23 3.13 0.48 17.35
N THR A 24 4.43 0.30 17.57
CA THR A 24 5.38 1.35 17.98
C THR A 24 5.28 2.61 17.11
N PHE A 25 5.26 2.45 15.79
CA PHE A 25 5.16 3.58 14.85
C PHE A 25 3.88 4.42 15.05
N LEU A 26 2.74 3.76 15.24
CA LEU A 26 1.46 4.42 15.49
C LEU A 26 1.49 5.16 16.83
N GLU A 27 1.97 4.47 17.88
CA GLU A 27 1.96 4.98 19.24
C GLU A 27 2.87 6.20 19.39
N GLU A 28 4.06 6.18 18.81
CA GLU A 28 4.97 7.32 18.80
C GLU A 28 4.36 8.51 18.07
N ARG A 29 3.77 8.26 16.90
CA ARG A 29 3.20 9.33 16.06
C ARG A 29 1.96 9.97 16.69
N LEU A 30 1.20 9.23 17.49
CA LEU A 30 0.03 9.71 18.21
C LEU A 30 0.34 10.15 19.65
N GLY A 31 1.59 10.02 20.11
CA GLY A 31 2.00 10.34 21.48
C GLY A 31 1.47 9.36 22.54
N LEU A 32 1.00 8.18 22.14
CA LEU A 32 0.48 7.14 23.04
C LEU A 32 1.59 6.37 23.77
N SER A 33 2.84 6.47 23.28
CA SER A 33 4.03 5.93 23.94
C SER A 33 4.58 6.85 25.04
N LEU A 34 4.06 8.08 25.18
CA LEU A 34 4.53 9.03 26.19
C LEU A 34 4.09 8.60 27.60
N PRO A 35 4.97 8.67 28.62
CA PRO A 35 4.60 8.35 30.00
C PRO A 35 3.61 9.35 30.62
N PRO A 36 2.62 8.88 31.41
CA PRO A 36 2.22 7.48 31.54
C PRO A 36 1.50 7.00 30.27
N SER A 37 1.91 5.85 29.72
CA SER A 37 1.25 5.31 28.53
C SER A 37 -0.20 4.98 28.86
N ARG A 38 -1.09 5.38 27.96
CA ARG A 38 -2.54 5.13 28.05
C ARG A 38 -2.96 3.83 27.37
N VAL A 39 -2.02 3.16 26.68
CA VAL A 39 -2.30 1.94 25.94
C VAL A 39 -2.30 0.76 26.90
N THR A 40 -3.46 0.17 27.11
CA THR A 40 -3.66 -0.97 28.01
C THR A 40 -3.74 -2.30 27.26
N ILE A 41 -4.22 -2.31 26.02
CA ILE A 41 -4.46 -3.50 25.20
C ILE A 41 -3.89 -3.28 23.80
N ARG A 42 -3.24 -4.32 23.26
CA ARG A 42 -2.75 -4.40 21.89
C ARG A 42 -3.12 -5.76 21.33
N GLU A 43 -3.78 -5.77 20.19
CA GLU A 43 -4.21 -7.02 19.55
C GLU A 43 -3.98 -6.94 18.04
N ILE A 44 -3.30 -7.95 17.50
CA ILE A 44 -3.11 -8.14 16.07
C ILE A 44 -3.83 -9.42 15.69
N LEU A 45 -4.88 -9.27 14.90
CA LEU A 45 -5.67 -10.40 14.42
C LEU A 45 -5.09 -10.87 13.07
N PRO A 46 -4.88 -12.19 12.89
CA PRO A 46 -4.41 -12.71 11.62
C PRO A 46 -5.46 -12.50 10.51
N SER A 47 -4.99 -12.35 9.27
CA SER A 47 -5.88 -12.32 8.10
C SER A 47 -6.63 -13.65 7.99
N PRO A 48 -7.94 -13.63 7.70
CA PRO A 48 -8.71 -14.86 7.46
C PRO A 48 -8.49 -15.45 6.05
N PHE A 49 -7.75 -14.75 5.17
CA PHE A 49 -7.56 -15.14 3.77
C PHE A 49 -6.34 -16.05 3.58
N ASP A 50 -6.48 -17.04 2.69
CA ASP A 50 -5.40 -17.90 2.22
C ASP A 50 -4.76 -17.29 0.97
N PHE A 51 -3.80 -16.39 1.17
CA PHE A 51 -3.10 -15.75 0.06
C PHE A 51 -2.32 -16.73 -0.83
N GLY A 52 -1.92 -17.90 -0.32
CA GLY A 52 -1.23 -18.90 -1.12
C GLY A 52 -2.12 -19.51 -2.19
N ALA A 53 -3.41 -19.71 -1.88
CA ALA A 53 -4.40 -20.21 -2.82
C ALA A 53 -5.12 -19.09 -3.60
N GLN A 54 -5.19 -17.87 -3.04
CA GLN A 54 -6.03 -16.78 -3.56
C GLN A 54 -5.25 -15.65 -4.26
N CYS A 55 -3.91 -15.70 -4.29
CA CYS A 55 -3.09 -14.66 -4.88
C CYS A 55 -1.84 -15.23 -5.58
N VAL A 56 -1.42 -14.57 -6.66
CA VAL A 56 -0.10 -14.77 -7.28
C VAL A 56 0.73 -13.53 -7.02
N PHE A 57 1.88 -13.71 -6.37
CA PHE A 57 2.83 -12.63 -6.11
C PHE A 57 3.98 -12.69 -7.11
N GLY A 58 4.15 -11.62 -7.89
CA GLY A 58 5.19 -11.50 -8.90
C GLY A 58 6.04 -10.25 -8.72
N ILE A 59 7.36 -10.39 -8.89
CA ILE A 59 8.31 -9.28 -8.95
C ILE A 59 8.95 -9.29 -10.34
N PRO A 60 8.63 -8.34 -11.23
CA PRO A 60 9.28 -8.25 -12.53
C PRO A 60 10.76 -7.85 -12.36
N THR A 61 11.66 -8.48 -13.11
CA THR A 61 13.11 -8.25 -13.05
C THR A 61 13.69 -7.60 -14.30
N ASP A 62 12.84 -7.26 -15.26
CA ASP A 62 13.17 -6.78 -16.60
C ASP A 62 12.65 -5.35 -16.87
N ILE A 63 12.21 -4.65 -15.82
CA ILE A 63 11.77 -3.26 -15.89
C ILE A 63 12.95 -2.33 -15.58
N PRO A 64 13.24 -1.31 -16.42
CA PRO A 64 14.28 -0.32 -16.14
C PRO A 64 14.02 0.42 -14.82
N GLU A 65 15.07 0.78 -14.10
CA GLU A 65 14.95 1.62 -12.91
C GLU A 65 14.46 3.02 -13.31
N PRO A 66 13.45 3.59 -12.62
CA PRO A 66 12.86 4.88 -13.00
C PRO A 66 13.84 6.05 -12.84
N ARG A 67 14.91 5.88 -12.05
CA ARG A 67 15.97 6.90 -11.90
C ARG A 67 16.94 6.92 -13.08
N ASP A 68 17.09 5.80 -13.78
CA ASP A 68 18.06 5.63 -14.87
C ASP A 68 17.41 5.89 -16.24
N ASP A 69 16.19 5.39 -16.43
CA ASP A 69 15.37 5.62 -17.62
C ASP A 69 13.88 5.72 -17.26
N GLU A 70 13.44 6.93 -16.93
CA GLU A 70 12.06 7.20 -16.52
C GLU A 70 11.04 6.89 -17.65
N SER A 71 11.41 7.16 -18.90
CA SER A 71 10.52 6.93 -20.05
C SER A 71 10.39 5.44 -20.36
N GLY A 72 11.53 4.73 -20.39
CA GLY A 72 11.55 3.28 -20.58
C GLY A 72 10.83 2.54 -19.45
N HIS A 73 11.01 2.98 -18.20
CA HIS A 73 10.27 2.45 -17.06
C HIS A 73 8.75 2.59 -17.25
N GLY A 74 8.27 3.79 -17.59
CA GLY A 74 6.84 4.03 -17.82
C GLY A 74 6.26 3.17 -18.96
N ALA A 75 7.01 3.02 -20.06
CA ALA A 75 6.60 2.17 -21.18
C ALA A 75 6.56 0.67 -20.81
N ALA A 76 7.55 0.19 -20.06
CA ALA A 76 7.60 -1.19 -19.58
C ALA A 76 6.46 -1.50 -18.59
N VAL A 77 6.19 -0.59 -17.64
CA VAL A 77 5.05 -0.73 -16.71
C VAL A 77 3.72 -0.73 -17.46
N ALA A 78 3.52 0.18 -18.42
CA ALA A 78 2.30 0.21 -19.23
C ALA A 78 2.08 -1.10 -20.00
N ARG A 79 3.16 -1.65 -20.57
CA ARG A 79 3.12 -2.95 -21.24
C ARG A 79 2.70 -4.08 -20.29
N VAL A 80 3.31 -4.18 -19.12
CA VAL A 80 2.96 -5.21 -18.11
C VAL A 80 1.50 -5.07 -17.68
N LEU A 81 1.01 -3.85 -17.45
CA LEU A 81 -0.39 -3.63 -17.09
C LEU A 81 -1.36 -4.07 -18.19
N LEU A 82 -1.04 -3.83 -19.46
CA LEU A 82 -1.86 -4.29 -20.59
C LEU A 82 -1.84 -5.81 -20.74
N GLU A 83 -0.67 -6.43 -20.61
CA GLU A 83 -0.52 -7.90 -20.65
C GLU A 83 -1.30 -8.56 -19.51
N LEU A 84 -1.21 -8.03 -18.29
CA LEU A 84 -1.98 -8.52 -17.14
C LEU A 84 -3.48 -8.29 -17.32
N ALA A 85 -3.90 -7.12 -17.81
CA ALA A 85 -5.31 -6.84 -18.07
C ALA A 85 -5.92 -7.84 -19.07
N HIS A 86 -5.17 -8.21 -20.11
CA HIS A 86 -5.62 -9.24 -21.05
C HIS A 86 -5.64 -10.63 -20.40
N ALA A 87 -4.62 -10.98 -19.61
CA ALA A 87 -4.53 -12.28 -18.94
C ALA A 87 -5.60 -12.47 -17.84
N SER A 88 -6.05 -11.38 -17.20
CA SER A 88 -7.06 -11.39 -16.14
C SER A 88 -8.49 -11.16 -16.62
N ASP A 89 -8.72 -11.11 -17.94
CA ASP A 89 -10.02 -10.77 -18.54
C ASP A 89 -10.55 -9.39 -18.10
N GLY A 90 -9.62 -8.45 -17.89
CA GLY A 90 -9.86 -7.09 -17.44
C GLY A 90 -9.71 -6.90 -15.92
N GLY A 91 -10.21 -5.77 -15.41
CA GLY A 91 -10.22 -5.47 -13.97
C GLY A 91 -8.82 -5.29 -13.37
N ILE A 92 -8.15 -4.18 -13.68
CA ILE A 92 -6.84 -3.84 -13.09
C ILE A 92 -6.97 -2.60 -12.21
N PHE A 93 -6.40 -2.68 -11.01
CA PHE A 93 -6.17 -1.55 -10.13
C PHE A 93 -4.66 -1.34 -9.98
N ALA A 94 -4.14 -0.24 -10.53
CA ALA A 94 -2.72 0.10 -10.51
C ALA A 94 -2.46 1.29 -9.57
N LEU A 95 -1.51 1.13 -8.65
CA LEU A 95 -1.06 2.16 -7.72
C LEU A 95 0.22 2.81 -8.20
N PHE A 96 0.24 4.14 -8.23
CA PHE A 96 1.41 4.93 -8.64
C PHE A 96 1.88 5.82 -7.48
N THR A 97 3.19 6.04 -7.39
CA THR A 97 3.78 6.90 -6.35
C THR A 97 3.56 8.39 -6.59
N SER A 98 3.14 8.78 -7.80
CA SER A 98 2.76 10.16 -8.13
C SER A 98 1.73 10.23 -9.26
N HIS A 99 0.96 11.32 -9.28
CA HIS A 99 0.07 11.63 -10.41
C HIS A 99 0.82 11.79 -11.73
N GLY A 100 2.06 12.26 -11.71
CA GLY A 100 2.90 12.38 -12.91
C GLY A 100 3.17 11.02 -13.55
N GLN A 101 3.56 10.02 -12.74
CA GLN A 101 3.76 8.64 -13.20
C GLN A 101 2.48 8.03 -13.77
N LEU A 102 1.35 8.21 -13.07
CA LEU A 102 0.05 7.76 -13.56
C LEU A 102 -0.24 8.35 -14.95
N ARG A 103 -0.11 9.67 -15.12
CA ARG A 103 -0.44 10.35 -16.38
C ARG A 103 0.45 9.94 -17.55
N ARG A 104 1.72 9.60 -17.29
CA ARG A 104 2.63 9.09 -18.34
C ARG A 104 2.27 7.67 -18.74
N THR A 105 2.00 6.82 -17.75
CA THR A 105 1.64 5.40 -17.97
C THR A 105 0.27 5.25 -18.61
N ALA A 106 -0.70 6.09 -18.20
CA ALA A 106 -2.06 6.14 -18.75
C ALA A 106 -2.21 7.08 -19.96
N GLY A 107 -1.15 7.82 -20.32
CA GLY A 107 -1.09 8.56 -21.58
C GLY A 107 -1.29 7.61 -22.76
N PRO A 108 -1.57 8.10 -23.98
CA PRO A 108 -2.09 7.27 -25.07
C PRO A 108 -1.16 6.11 -25.43
N ALA A 109 -1.37 4.98 -24.77
CA ALA A 109 -0.90 3.67 -25.12
C ALA A 109 -1.97 3.08 -26.04
N GLY A 110 -1.84 3.35 -27.35
CA GLY A 110 -2.63 2.66 -28.37
C GLY A 110 -3.82 3.41 -28.98
N ALA A 111 -3.61 4.64 -29.48
CA ALA A 111 -4.38 5.14 -30.62
C ALA A 111 -3.58 4.93 -31.92
N ARG A 112 -3.25 3.68 -32.24
CA ARG A 112 -2.86 3.22 -33.59
C ARG A 112 -3.24 1.76 -33.75
#